data_AF-A0A1B8TTT8-F1
#
_entry.id   AF-A0A1B8TTT8-F1
#
_cell.length_a   1.000
_cell.length_b   1.000
_cell.length_c   1.000
_cell.angle_alpha   90.00
_cell.angle_beta   90.00
_cell.angle_gamma   90.00
#
_symmetry.space_group_name_H-M   'P 1'
#
loop_
_entity.id
_entity.type
_entity.pdbx_description
1 polymer ?
#
loop_
_entity_poly.entity_id
_entity_poly.type
_entity_poly.pdbx_seq_one_letter_code
_entity_poly.pdbx_strand_id
1 'polypeptide(L)'
;MKTIQKTIAILAISGFLFISCDKTKKEKVEDKMEEIEESMEDAGDDISDEFKKIQLKLEDGTYVNYSSNNSGDLSFDDWEGFNTANEELRAIEELDSKTYTTRIGDLSATIANLGNSIPAWLKTEEVMEDIEDIQKEYKKLSDERNESEDKIEQNIEDLMEKFDDLREELNETIEKYKS
;
A
#
# COMPACT_ATOMS: atom_id res chain seq x y z
N MET A 1 -33.72 -27.49 23.40
CA MET A 1 -32.93 -28.48 22.64
C MET A 1 -33.29 -28.37 21.17
N LYS A 2 -32.30 -28.12 20.31
CA LYS A 2 -32.27 -28.47 18.87
C LYS A 2 -30.84 -28.16 18.40
N THR A 3 -30.02 -29.20 18.43
CA THR A 3 -28.62 -29.25 18.00
C THR A 3 -28.57 -29.40 16.49
N ILE A 4 -27.91 -28.48 15.80
CA ILE A 4 -27.55 -28.65 14.38
C ILE A 4 -26.09 -29.09 14.35
N GLN A 5 -25.88 -30.22 13.69
CA GLN A 5 -24.67 -31.03 13.70
C GLN A 5 -23.58 -30.40 12.83
N LYS A 6 -22.36 -30.36 13.37
CA LYS A 6 -21.14 -30.01 12.64
C LYS A 6 -20.75 -31.18 11.74
N THR A 7 -20.70 -30.98 10.43
CA THR A 7 -20.13 -31.96 9.49
C THR A 7 -18.69 -31.58 9.16
N ILE A 8 -17.77 -32.33 9.75
CA ILE A 8 -16.36 -32.40 9.38
C ILE A 8 -16.28 -33.25 8.10
N ALA A 9 -15.72 -32.69 7.02
CA ALA A 9 -15.40 -33.46 5.82
C ALA A 9 -13.88 -33.69 5.77
N ILE A 10 -13.53 -34.97 5.61
CA ILE A 10 -12.21 -35.57 5.76
C ILE A 10 -11.38 -35.37 4.48
N LEU A 11 -10.11 -34.99 4.67
CA LEU A 11 -9.02 -35.04 3.70
C LEU A 11 -8.87 -36.44 3.06
N ALA A 12 -8.96 -36.51 1.74
CA ALA A 12 -8.54 -37.67 0.96
C ALA A 12 -7.30 -37.30 0.14
N ILE A 13 -6.12 -37.69 0.64
CA ILE A 13 -4.89 -37.76 -0.15
C ILE A 13 -4.94 -39.07 -0.92
N SER A 14 -4.91 -39.00 -2.24
CA SER A 14 -4.59 -40.13 -3.09
C SER A 14 -3.80 -39.65 -4.30
N GLY A 15 -2.48 -39.82 -4.23
CA GLY A 15 -1.61 -39.70 -5.39
C GLY A 15 -1.80 -40.90 -6.31
N PHE A 16 -1.67 -40.68 -7.63
CA PHE A 16 -1.30 -41.72 -8.58
C PHE A 16 -0.57 -41.10 -9.79
N LEU A 17 0.72 -41.43 -9.85
CA LEU A 17 1.58 -41.82 -10.98
C LEU A 17 1.67 -40.97 -12.26
N PHE A 18 2.93 -40.70 -12.60
CA PHE A 18 3.48 -40.29 -13.88
C PHE A 18 3.00 -41.15 -15.06
N ILE A 19 2.60 -40.50 -16.15
CA ILE A 19 2.57 -41.06 -17.51
C ILE A 19 3.22 -40.05 -18.46
N SER A 20 4.16 -40.56 -19.25
CA SER A 20 4.97 -39.86 -20.26
C SER A 20 4.22 -39.64 -21.58
N CYS A 21 4.68 -38.64 -22.35
CA CYS A 21 4.25 -38.07 -23.64
C CYS A 21 3.49 -38.93 -24.66
N ASP A 22 2.47 -38.34 -25.33
CA ASP A 22 2.59 -37.84 -26.72
C ASP A 22 1.39 -36.95 -27.16
N LYS A 23 1.60 -36.13 -28.21
CA LYS A 23 0.82 -34.96 -28.67
C LYS A 23 -0.66 -35.20 -29.06
N THR A 24 -1.61 -34.40 -28.54
CA THR A 24 -2.59 -33.53 -29.27
C THR A 24 -3.71 -32.95 -28.37
N LYS A 25 -3.97 -31.64 -28.55
CA LYS A 25 -5.03 -30.73 -28.05
C LYS A 25 -6.25 -31.29 -27.27
N LYS A 26 -6.51 -30.71 -26.07
CA LYS A 26 -7.74 -29.97 -25.70
C LYS A 26 -7.61 -29.30 -24.32
N GLU A 27 -8.25 -28.14 -24.20
CA GLU A 27 -8.21 -27.17 -23.09
C GLU A 27 -8.51 -27.75 -21.71
N LYS A 28 -7.78 -27.22 -20.73
CA LYS A 28 -8.24 -27.04 -19.36
C LYS A 28 -7.72 -25.67 -18.93
N VAL A 29 -8.63 -24.68 -18.89
CA VAL A 29 -8.37 -23.36 -18.31
C VAL A 29 -8.22 -23.59 -16.81
N GLU A 30 -6.97 -23.66 -16.39
CA GLU A 30 -6.54 -23.55 -15.02
C GLU A 30 -6.14 -22.08 -14.91
N ASP A 31 -6.95 -21.26 -14.23
CA ASP A 31 -6.66 -19.86 -13.93
C ASP A 31 -5.42 -19.83 -13.04
N LYS A 32 -4.26 -19.93 -13.69
CA LYS A 32 -2.98 -19.54 -13.13
C LYS A 32 -2.99 -18.03 -13.13
N MET A 33 -2.79 -17.48 -11.95
CA MET A 33 -2.37 -16.10 -11.75
C MET A 33 -1.18 -15.85 -12.66
N GLU A 34 -1.44 -15.22 -13.80
CA GLU A 34 -0.41 -14.73 -14.70
C GLU A 34 0.01 -13.40 -14.10
N GLU A 35 1.06 -13.48 -13.28
CA GLU A 35 1.89 -12.33 -12.97
C GLU A 35 2.43 -11.84 -14.31
N ILE A 36 1.77 -10.83 -14.89
CA ILE A 36 2.30 -10.14 -16.06
C ILE A 36 3.40 -9.23 -15.52
N GLU A 37 4.55 -9.83 -15.20
CA GLU A 37 5.83 -9.13 -15.27
C GLU A 37 6.05 -8.83 -16.75
N GLU A 38 5.83 -7.59 -17.17
CA GLU A 38 6.32 -7.12 -18.46
C GLU A 38 7.86 -7.12 -18.39
N SER A 39 8.46 -8.26 -18.75
CA SER A 39 9.91 -8.45 -18.78
C SER A 39 10.51 -7.63 -19.92
N MET A 40 11.11 -6.48 -19.61
CA MET A 40 12.12 -5.85 -20.45
C MET A 40 13.49 -6.42 -20.07
N GLU A 41 14.04 -7.30 -20.91
CA GLU A 41 15.41 -7.78 -20.80
C GLU A 41 16.43 -6.70 -21.22
N ASP A 42 17.42 -6.50 -20.35
CA ASP A 42 18.83 -6.16 -20.61
C ASP A 42 19.18 -4.73 -21.07
N ALA A 43 19.65 -3.91 -20.11
CA ALA A 43 20.97 -3.26 -20.19
C ALA A 43 21.26 -2.42 -18.92
N GLY A 44 22.30 -2.79 -18.18
CA GLY A 44 23.05 -1.86 -17.33
C GLY A 44 22.57 -1.72 -15.89
N ASP A 45 23.55 -1.75 -14.99
CA ASP A 45 23.49 -1.54 -13.55
C ASP A 45 23.11 -0.07 -13.23
N ASP A 46 21.84 0.27 -13.46
CA ASP A 46 21.20 1.52 -13.04
C ASP A 46 19.83 1.13 -12.47
N ILE A 47 19.78 0.89 -11.15
CA ILE A 47 18.54 0.64 -10.44
C ILE A 47 17.76 1.96 -10.47
N SER A 48 16.99 2.17 -11.53
CA SER A 48 16.08 3.31 -11.58
C SER A 48 15.00 3.11 -10.52
N ASP A 49 14.73 4.16 -9.73
CA ASP A 49 13.58 4.26 -8.82
C ASP A 49 12.26 4.45 -9.59
N GLU A 50 12.12 3.79 -10.75
CA GLU A 50 10.92 3.87 -11.56
C GLU A 50 9.78 3.06 -10.91
N PHE A 51 8.60 3.67 -10.85
CA PHE A 51 7.38 3.01 -10.40
C PHE A 51 6.94 1.95 -11.40
N LYS A 52 6.87 0.70 -10.95
CA LYS A 52 6.30 -0.42 -11.71
C LYS A 52 4.84 -0.59 -11.33
N LYS A 53 3.97 -0.74 -12.33
CA LYS A 53 2.54 -1.02 -12.10
C LYS A 53 2.34 -2.51 -11.83
N ILE A 54 1.59 -2.82 -10.78
CA ILE A 54 1.33 -4.15 -10.28
C ILE A 54 -0.19 -4.34 -10.21
N GLN A 55 -0.67 -5.49 -10.70
CA GLN A 55 -2.06 -5.89 -10.57
C GLN A 55 -2.17 -6.96 -9.48
N LEU A 56 -3.05 -6.73 -8.51
CA LEU A 56 -3.28 -7.62 -7.36
C LEU A 56 -4.70 -8.20 -7.44
N LYS A 57 -4.82 -9.52 -7.23
CA LYS A 57 -6.11 -10.20 -7.13
C LYS A 57 -6.51 -10.34 -5.67
N LEU A 58 -7.65 -9.78 -5.30
CA LEU A 58 -8.23 -9.89 -3.95
C LEU A 58 -8.93 -11.23 -3.75
N GLU A 59 -9.20 -11.58 -2.48
CA GLU A 59 -9.88 -12.83 -2.11
C GLU A 59 -11.26 -13.01 -2.76
N ASP A 60 -11.97 -11.90 -2.99
CA ASP A 60 -13.29 -11.90 -3.63
C ASP A 60 -13.22 -12.06 -5.16
N GLY A 61 -12.01 -12.16 -5.73
CA GLY A 61 -11.73 -12.29 -7.15
C GLY A 61 -11.63 -10.96 -7.90
N THR A 62 -11.80 -9.82 -7.24
CA THR A 62 -11.60 -8.48 -7.81
C THR A 62 -10.11 -8.23 -8.07
N TYR A 63 -9.80 -7.47 -9.11
CA TYR A 63 -8.43 -7.02 -9.39
C TYR A 63 -8.31 -5.54 -9.08
N VAL A 64 -7.25 -5.17 -8.37
CA VAL A 64 -6.85 -3.78 -8.07
C VAL A 64 -5.47 -3.54 -8.64
N ASN A 65 -5.12 -2.28 -8.89
CA ASN A 65 -3.79 -1.91 -9.36
C ASN A 65 -3.16 -0.91 -8.40
N TYR A 66 -1.87 -1.08 -8.17
CA TYR A 66 -1.02 -0.13 -7.48
C TYR A 66 0.32 -0.07 -8.20
N SER A 67 1.15 0.89 -7.83
CA SER A 67 2.49 1.04 -8.34
C SER A 67 3.48 1.04 -7.17
N SER A 68 4.64 0.45 -7.38
CA SER A 68 5.73 0.49 -6.42
C SER A 68 7.10 0.57 -7.10
N ASN A 69 8.08 1.17 -6.41
CA ASN A 69 9.46 1.25 -6.87
C ASN A 69 10.38 0.34 -6.02
N ASN A 70 11.66 0.28 -6.36
CA ASN A 70 12.63 -0.56 -5.64
C ASN A 70 12.94 -0.05 -4.21
N SER A 71 12.55 1.19 -3.90
CA SER A 71 12.67 1.81 -2.58
C SER A 71 11.48 1.50 -1.67
N GLY A 72 10.48 0.75 -2.14
CA GLY A 72 9.29 0.39 -1.37
C GLY A 72 8.23 1.49 -1.31
N ASP A 73 8.38 2.56 -2.10
CA ASP A 73 7.34 3.57 -2.21
C ASP A 73 6.12 2.99 -2.92
N LEU A 74 4.96 3.52 -2.56
CA LEU A 74 3.66 3.09 -3.08
C LEU A 74 2.96 4.26 -3.78
N SER A 75 2.15 3.92 -4.77
CA SER A 75 1.19 4.81 -5.41
C SER A 75 -0.02 4.01 -5.83
N PHE A 76 -1.22 4.56 -5.71
CA PHE A 76 -2.47 3.84 -5.93
C PHE A 76 -3.32 4.54 -6.99
N ASP A 77 -3.81 3.78 -7.97
CA ASP A 77 -4.69 4.33 -9.02
C ASP A 77 -6.00 4.92 -8.43
N ASP A 78 -6.48 4.37 -7.31
CA ASP A 78 -7.75 4.68 -6.67
C ASP A 78 -7.62 5.47 -5.35
N TRP A 79 -6.43 6.00 -5.04
CA TRP A 79 -6.20 6.79 -3.83
C TRP A 79 -5.28 8.01 -4.05
N GLU A 80 -5.76 8.94 -4.89
CA GLU A 80 -5.05 10.19 -5.21
C GLU A 80 -4.62 10.97 -3.95
N GLY A 81 -5.46 10.99 -2.91
CA GLY A 81 -5.14 11.69 -1.67
C GLY A 81 -3.89 11.17 -0.97
N PHE A 82 -3.67 9.85 -0.97
CA PHE A 82 -2.42 9.27 -0.47
C PHE A 82 -1.25 9.65 -1.37
N ASN A 83 -1.39 9.50 -2.69
CA ASN A 83 -0.30 9.79 -3.63
C ASN A 83 0.20 11.24 -3.48
N THR A 84 -0.73 12.20 -3.40
CA THR A 84 -0.39 13.61 -3.18
C THR A 84 0.29 13.85 -1.82
N ALA A 85 -0.24 13.26 -0.74
CA ALA A 85 0.36 13.43 0.58
C ALA A 85 1.78 12.81 0.63
N ASN A 86 1.95 11.62 0.07
CA ASN A 86 3.22 10.90 0.01
C ASN A 86 4.29 11.69 -0.75
N GLU A 87 3.95 12.18 -1.95
CA GLU A 87 4.89 12.97 -2.77
C GLU A 87 5.30 14.26 -2.06
N GLU A 88 4.35 15.01 -1.51
CA GLU A 88 4.66 16.29 -0.84
C GLU A 88 5.46 16.08 0.45
N LEU A 89 5.11 15.09 1.27
CA LEU A 89 5.85 14.81 2.52
C LEU A 89 7.26 14.31 2.25
N ARG A 90 7.46 13.43 1.25
CA ARG A 90 8.80 13.06 0.75
C ARG A 90 9.59 14.28 0.29
N ALA A 91 8.96 15.15 -0.51
CA ALA A 91 9.61 16.37 -0.98
C ALA A 91 9.94 17.35 0.16
N ILE A 92 9.30 17.24 1.32
CA ILE A 92 9.63 18.02 2.52
C ILE A 92 10.79 17.37 3.29
N GLU A 93 10.83 16.04 3.40
CA GLU A 93 11.96 15.28 4.00
C GLU A 93 13.31 15.67 3.38
N GLU A 94 13.32 16.00 2.08
CA GLU A 94 14.52 16.36 1.33
C GLU A 94 14.95 17.84 1.44
N LEU A 95 14.14 18.70 2.06
CA LEU A 95 14.38 20.15 2.13
C LEU A 95 15.08 20.55 3.45
N ASP A 96 15.68 21.73 3.50
CA ASP A 96 16.26 22.34 4.72
C ASP A 96 15.23 23.20 5.52
N SER A 97 15.43 23.32 6.84
CA SER A 97 14.39 23.56 7.89
C SER A 97 13.38 24.69 7.66
N LYS A 98 13.78 25.67 6.86
CA LYS A 98 13.15 26.99 6.78
C LYS A 98 12.09 27.13 5.69
N THR A 99 11.82 26.08 4.91
CA THR A 99 10.96 26.17 3.70
C THR A 99 9.63 25.43 3.79
N TYR A 100 9.39 24.64 4.85
CA TYR A 100 8.31 23.65 4.86
C TYR A 100 6.92 24.18 5.23
N THR A 101 6.83 25.21 6.08
CA THR A 101 5.57 25.64 6.68
C THR A 101 4.52 26.08 5.66
N THR A 102 4.95 26.58 4.50
CA THR A 102 4.02 26.92 3.40
C THR A 102 3.52 25.66 2.69
N ARG A 103 4.42 24.72 2.33
CA ARG A 103 4.06 23.47 1.64
C ARG A 103 3.16 22.57 2.48
N ILE A 104 3.46 22.43 3.77
CA ILE A 104 2.63 21.62 4.67
C ILE A 104 1.23 22.21 4.82
N GLY A 105 1.09 23.54 4.81
CA GLY A 105 -0.22 24.21 4.92
C GLY A 105 -1.20 23.82 3.80
N ASP A 106 -0.69 23.49 2.61
CA ASP A 106 -1.51 23.16 1.45
C ASP A 106 -2.08 21.73 1.51
N LEU A 107 -1.55 20.87 2.38
CA LEU A 107 -1.98 19.48 2.55
C LEU A 107 -3.27 19.29 3.39
N SER A 108 -3.83 20.36 3.96
CA SER A 108 -4.90 20.25 4.96
C SER A 108 -6.12 19.47 4.46
N ALA A 109 -6.59 19.76 3.25
CA ALA A 109 -7.74 19.06 2.67
C ALA A 109 -7.40 17.61 2.33
N THR A 110 -6.19 17.36 1.84
CA THR A 110 -5.69 16.03 1.49
C THR A 110 -5.63 15.13 2.72
N ILE A 111 -4.93 15.57 3.78
CA ILE A 111 -4.76 14.81 5.02
C ILE A 111 -6.11 14.55 5.71
N ALA A 112 -6.96 15.57 5.81
CA ALA A 112 -8.29 15.43 6.41
C ALA A 112 -9.18 14.42 5.69
N ASN A 113 -8.91 14.14 4.41
CA ASN A 113 -9.73 13.25 3.59
C ASN A 113 -9.14 11.84 3.40
N LEU A 114 -7.91 11.55 3.86
CA LEU A 114 -7.25 10.24 3.68
C LEU A 114 -8.16 9.07 4.06
N GLY A 115 -8.73 9.09 5.27
CA GLY A 115 -9.60 8.00 5.75
C GLY A 115 -10.95 7.89 5.03
N ASN A 116 -11.42 8.96 4.39
CA ASN A 116 -12.65 8.93 3.61
C ASN A 116 -12.42 8.38 2.20
N SER A 117 -11.25 8.67 1.61
CA SER A 117 -10.89 8.29 0.25
C SER A 117 -10.14 6.96 0.14
N ILE A 118 -9.65 6.41 1.25
CA ILE A 118 -8.92 5.14 1.25
C ILE A 118 -9.75 4.01 0.61
N PRO A 119 -9.16 3.24 -0.33
CA PRO A 119 -9.77 2.07 -0.94
C PRO A 119 -10.17 1.02 0.09
N ALA A 120 -11.30 0.35 -0.13
CA ALA A 120 -11.83 -0.64 0.82
C ALA A 120 -10.87 -1.80 1.11
N TRP A 121 -10.03 -2.17 0.12
CA TRP A 121 -9.09 -3.28 0.23
C TRP A 121 -7.85 -2.95 1.09
N LEU A 122 -7.63 -1.68 1.42
CA LEU A 122 -6.57 -1.20 2.32
C LEU A 122 -7.08 -0.84 3.71
N LYS A 123 -8.40 -0.91 3.96
CA LYS A 123 -9.03 -0.53 5.24
C LYS A 123 -8.85 -1.61 6.31
N THR A 124 -7.64 -1.75 6.84
CA THR A 124 -7.34 -2.54 8.04
C THR A 124 -7.48 -1.68 9.30
N GLU A 125 -7.47 -2.29 10.49
CA GLU A 125 -7.47 -1.53 11.75
C GLU A 125 -6.20 -0.68 11.89
N GLU A 126 -5.04 -1.27 11.60
CA GLU A 126 -3.71 -0.62 11.66
C GLU A 126 -3.62 0.58 10.70
N VAL A 127 -3.98 0.40 9.43
CA VAL A 127 -3.95 1.49 8.43
C VAL A 127 -4.89 2.65 8.81
N MET A 128 -6.05 2.33 9.40
CA MET A 128 -6.98 3.38 9.84
C MET A 128 -6.47 4.11 11.10
N GLU A 129 -5.81 3.41 12.02
CA GLU A 129 -5.14 4.00 13.18
C GLU A 129 -4.05 4.99 12.75
N ASP A 130 -3.19 4.60 11.81
CA ASP A 130 -2.12 5.48 11.31
C ASP A 130 -2.67 6.72 10.61
N ILE A 131 -3.75 6.58 9.83
CA ILE A 131 -4.43 7.72 9.23
C ILE A 131 -4.95 8.69 10.30
N GLU A 132 -5.52 8.16 11.39
CA GLU A 132 -6.01 8.99 12.50
C GLU A 132 -4.85 9.72 13.19
N ASP A 133 -3.71 9.06 13.38
CA ASP A 133 -2.52 9.66 13.99
C ASP A 133 -1.87 10.71 13.09
N ILE A 134 -1.78 10.50 11.78
CA ILE A 134 -1.37 11.52 10.80
C ILE A 134 -2.28 12.75 10.90
N GLN A 135 -3.60 12.55 10.93
CA GLN A 135 -4.56 13.65 11.03
C GLN A 135 -4.41 14.41 12.36
N LYS A 136 -4.07 13.72 13.44
CA LYS A 136 -3.82 14.31 14.75
C LYS A 136 -2.54 15.14 14.78
N GLU A 137 -1.42 14.61 14.29
CA GLU A 137 -0.14 15.35 14.26
C GLU A 137 -0.19 16.53 13.26
N TYR A 138 -0.86 16.36 12.11
CA TYR A 138 -1.07 17.46 11.16
C TYR A 138 -1.88 18.61 11.80
N LYS A 139 -2.93 18.27 12.55
CA LYS A 139 -3.73 19.27 13.27
C LYS A 139 -2.91 20.01 14.32
N LYS A 140 -2.12 19.29 15.12
CA LYS A 140 -1.20 19.86 16.11
C LYS A 140 -0.23 20.84 15.45
N LEU A 141 0.38 20.47 14.32
CA LEU A 141 1.25 21.34 13.54
C LEU A 141 0.53 22.63 13.06
N SER A 142 -0.73 22.52 12.64
CA SER A 142 -1.54 23.68 12.24
C SER A 142 -1.89 24.61 13.41
N ASP A 143 -2.23 24.03 14.56
CA ASP A 143 -2.59 24.73 15.79
C ASP A 143 -1.35 25.43 16.40
N GLU A 144 -0.18 24.81 16.31
CA GLU A 144 1.10 25.26 16.88
C GLU A 144 2.00 26.02 15.86
N ARG A 145 1.45 26.45 14.72
CA ARG A 145 2.21 27.12 13.64
C ARG A 145 2.94 28.42 14.01
N ASN A 146 2.67 29.00 15.18
CA ASN A 146 3.31 30.22 15.70
C ASN A 146 4.20 29.95 16.91
N GLU A 147 4.45 28.68 17.26
CA GLU A 147 5.38 28.30 18.31
C GLU A 147 6.85 28.50 17.87
N SER A 148 7.80 28.14 18.73
CA SER A 148 9.24 28.21 18.40
C SER A 148 9.60 27.32 17.20
N GLU A 149 10.65 27.70 16.46
CA GLU A 149 11.20 26.94 15.32
C GLU A 149 11.44 25.46 15.69
N ASP A 150 12.13 25.21 16.81
CA ASP A 150 12.38 23.85 17.34
C ASP A 150 11.08 23.04 17.57
N LYS A 151 9.98 23.72 17.95
CA LYS A 151 8.71 23.06 18.23
C LYS A 151 7.98 22.71 16.93
N ILE A 152 8.07 23.59 15.93
CA ILE A 152 7.54 23.36 14.60
C ILE A 152 8.30 22.22 13.94
N GLU A 153 9.64 22.22 14.02
CA GLU A 153 10.50 21.14 13.51
C GLU A 153 10.13 19.79 14.13
N GLN A 154 10.03 19.71 15.46
CA GLN A 154 9.58 18.50 16.14
C GLN A 154 8.20 18.03 15.66
N ASN A 155 7.23 18.94 15.51
CA ASN A 155 5.89 18.56 15.05
C ASN A 155 5.88 18.06 13.60
N ILE A 156 6.83 18.50 12.77
CA ILE A 156 7.01 18.00 11.40
C ILE A 156 7.64 16.60 11.44
N GLU A 157 8.67 16.39 12.27
CA GLU A 157 9.26 15.06 12.50
C GLU A 157 8.19 14.07 12.99
N ASP A 158 7.38 14.45 13.98
CA ASP A 158 6.27 13.63 14.49
C ASP A 158 5.28 13.25 13.36
N LEU A 159 4.92 14.21 12.50
CA LEU A 159 4.03 13.98 11.35
C LEU A 159 4.65 13.02 10.32
N MET A 160 5.94 13.19 10.02
CA MET A 160 6.67 12.33 9.08
C MET A 160 6.77 10.89 9.60
N GLU A 161 7.05 10.72 10.91
CA GLU A 161 7.06 9.41 11.56
C GLU A 161 5.72 8.70 11.39
N LYS A 162 4.60 9.37 11.68
CA LYS A 162 3.27 8.75 11.48
C LYS A 162 2.99 8.42 10.01
N PHE A 163 3.59 9.14 9.07
CA PHE A 163 3.44 8.84 7.64
C PHE A 163 4.38 7.70 7.18
N ASP A 164 5.53 7.51 7.82
CA ASP A 164 6.36 6.31 7.67
C ASP A 164 5.61 5.07 8.18
N ASP A 165 4.99 5.16 9.35
CA ASP A 165 4.16 4.07 9.92
C ASP A 165 3.07 3.64 8.92
N LEU A 166 2.31 4.60 8.36
CA LEU A 166 1.31 4.31 7.33
C LEU A 166 1.92 3.62 6.09
N ARG A 167 3.12 4.03 5.65
CA ARG A 167 3.79 3.40 4.49
C ARG A 167 4.17 1.95 4.79
N GLU A 168 4.61 1.66 6.02
CA GLU A 168 4.91 0.32 6.50
C GLU A 168 3.64 -0.54 6.50
N GLU A 169 2.58 -0.08 7.16
CA GLU A 169 1.33 -0.82 7.28
C GLU A 169 0.63 -1.08 5.94
N LEU A 170 0.75 -0.16 4.98
CA LEU A 170 0.25 -0.37 3.62
C LEU A 170 1.05 -1.45 2.88
N ASN A 171 2.39 -1.45 3.02
CA ASN A 171 3.23 -2.50 2.44
C ASN A 171 2.89 -3.86 3.07
N GLU A 172 2.76 -3.93 4.40
CA GLU A 172 2.35 -5.16 5.08
C GLU A 172 0.98 -5.65 4.63
N THR A 173 0.02 -4.74 4.49
CA THR A 173 -1.34 -5.04 4.00
C THR A 173 -1.30 -5.61 2.59
N ILE A 174 -0.48 -5.06 1.70
CA ILE A 174 -0.31 -5.58 0.33
C ILE A 174 0.34 -6.95 0.34
N GLU A 175 1.39 -7.17 1.13
CA GLU A 175 2.09 -8.45 1.23
C GLU A 175 1.15 -9.57 1.75
N LYS A 176 0.24 -9.25 2.67
CA LYS A 176 -0.80 -10.19 3.15
C LYS A 176 -1.71 -10.72 2.02
N TYR A 177 -1.87 -10.01 0.90
CA TYR A 177 -2.63 -10.50 -0.27
C TYR A 177 -1.82 -11.37 -1.23
N LYS A 178 -0.48 -11.31 -1.16
CA LYS A 178 0.42 -12.10 -2.02
C LYS A 178 0.74 -13.48 -1.42
N SER A 179 0.55 -13.64 -0.11
CA SER A 179 0.83 -14.86 0.66
C SER A 179 -0.31 -15.88 0.61
#